data_AF-A0A6C1TZ06-F1
#
_entry.id   AF-A0A6C1TZ06-F1
#
_cell.length_a   1.000
_cell.length_b   1.000
_cell.length_c   1.000
_cell.angle_alpha   90.00
_cell.angle_beta   90.00
_cell.angle_gamma   90.00
#
_symmetry.space_group_name_H-M   'P 1'
#
loop_
_entity.id
_entity.type
_entity.pdbx_description
1 polymer ?
#
loop_
_entity_poly.entity_id
_entity_poly.type
_entity_poly.pdbx_seq_one_letter_code
_entity_poly.pdbx_strand_id
1 'polypeptide(L)'
;MFTFTNTVPPATGRLTIDPRRAEEVADACIDNPGEWARVPITYLYPDIEGADEKKLVTKCRNLAGNIRTDKIAPFNQYKTEARARGTDIYIRIVLTQRQRRELTE
;
A
#
# COMPACT_ATOMS: atom_id res chain seq x y z
N MET A 1 -2.85 39.23 -6.06
CA MET A 1 -2.96 39.50 -4.60
C MET A 1 -2.99 38.14 -3.91
N PHE A 2 -2.08 37.90 -2.97
CA PHE A 2 -1.91 36.61 -2.29
C PHE A 2 -1.98 36.83 -0.77
N THR A 3 -2.51 35.86 -0.05
CA THR A 3 -2.82 35.95 1.38
C THR A 3 -2.09 34.86 2.13
N PHE A 4 -1.39 35.23 3.20
CA PHE A 4 -0.72 34.27 4.08
C PHE A 4 -1.74 33.68 5.06
N THR A 5 -1.74 32.36 5.20
CA THR A 5 -2.62 31.61 6.13
C THR A 5 -1.78 30.79 7.09
N ASN A 6 -2.15 30.80 8.37
CA ASN A 6 -1.50 30.01 9.43
C ASN A 6 -2.00 28.56 9.49
N THR A 7 -3.05 28.24 8.71
CA THR A 7 -3.68 26.93 8.69
C THR A 7 -3.69 26.39 7.27
N VAL A 8 -3.08 25.22 7.09
CA VAL A 8 -3.21 24.43 5.86
C VAL A 8 -4.68 23.99 5.76
N PRO A 9 -5.37 24.17 4.62
CA PRO A 9 -6.71 23.63 4.44
C PRO A 9 -6.70 22.14 4.81
N PRO A 10 -7.74 21.64 5.50
CA PRO A 10 -7.83 20.20 5.77
C PRO A 10 -7.70 19.46 4.45
N ALA A 11 -6.86 18.42 4.41
CA ALA A 11 -6.61 17.63 3.22
C ALA A 11 -7.87 16.84 2.86
N THR A 12 -8.85 17.50 2.25
CA THR A 12 -10.08 16.92 1.73
C THR A 12 -9.70 16.01 0.57
N GLY A 13 -9.82 14.69 0.78
CA GLY A 13 -9.59 13.69 -0.26
C GLY A 13 -8.43 12.73 -0.02
N ARG A 14 -8.01 12.50 1.23
CA ARG A 14 -7.29 11.23 1.52
C ARG A 14 -8.26 10.09 1.20
N LEU A 15 -8.16 9.56 -0.02
CA LEU A 15 -8.58 8.20 -0.34
C LEU A 15 -7.76 7.32 0.61
N THR A 16 -8.38 6.95 1.73
CA THR A 16 -7.78 6.21 2.82
C THR A 16 -7.72 4.76 2.41
N ILE A 17 -6.54 4.16 2.56
CA ILE A 17 -6.39 2.72 2.37
C ILE A 17 -7.32 2.04 3.37
N ASP A 18 -8.03 1.00 2.94
CA ASP A 18 -8.81 0.18 3.88
C ASP A 18 -7.81 -0.56 4.78
N PRO A 19 -7.77 -0.25 6.10
CA PRO A 19 -6.77 -0.81 6.99
C PRO A 19 -6.90 -2.31 7.16
N ARG A 20 -8.13 -2.85 7.16
CA ARG A 20 -8.37 -4.29 7.32
C ARG A 20 -7.86 -5.07 6.10
N ARG A 21 -8.16 -4.57 4.90
CA ARG A 21 -7.67 -5.18 3.67
C ARG A 21 -6.15 -5.06 3.52
N ALA A 22 -5.56 -3.99 4.03
CA ALA A 22 -4.11 -3.84 4.07
C ALA A 22 -3.45 -4.84 5.03
N GLU A 23 -4.06 -5.10 6.19
CA GLU A 23 -3.66 -6.16 7.13
C GLU A 23 -3.75 -7.54 6.50
N GLU A 24 -4.90 -7.90 5.90
CA GLU A 24 -5.07 -9.19 5.21
C GLU A 24 -4.00 -9.44 4.13
N VAL A 25 -3.66 -8.41 3.35
CA VAL A 25 -2.62 -8.51 2.33
C VAL A 25 -1.23 -8.69 2.96
N ALA A 26 -0.94 -8.02 4.06
CA ALA A 26 0.31 -8.17 4.76
C ALA A 26 0.45 -9.56 5.38
N ASP A 27 -0.59 -10.06 6.04
CA ASP A 27 -0.64 -11.41 6.62
C ASP A 27 -0.44 -12.47 5.53
N ALA A 28 -1.15 -12.36 4.40
CA ALA A 28 -0.97 -13.27 3.26
C ALA A 28 0.47 -13.23 2.70
N CYS A 29 1.13 -12.07 2.70
CA CYS A 29 2.53 -11.93 2.29
C CYS A 29 3.52 -12.52 3.32
N ILE A 30 3.17 -12.50 4.61
CA ILE A 30 3.96 -13.10 5.69
C ILE A 30 3.86 -14.62 5.61
N ASP A 31 2.66 -15.14 5.39
CA ASP A 31 2.39 -16.58 5.23
C ASP A 31 3.03 -17.17 3.96
N ASN A 32 3.24 -16.34 2.94
CA ASN A 32 3.87 -16.72 1.67
C ASN A 32 5.16 -15.92 1.42
N PRO A 33 6.19 -16.09 2.25
CA PRO A 33 7.32 -15.17 2.30
C PRO A 33 8.19 -15.26 1.05
N GLY A 34 8.40 -14.12 0.38
CA GLY A 34 9.20 -13.99 -0.84
C GLY A 34 8.41 -14.12 -2.14
N GLU A 35 7.14 -14.53 -2.08
CA GLU A 35 6.21 -14.53 -3.21
C GLU A 35 5.57 -13.15 -3.41
N TRP A 36 5.10 -12.88 -4.63
CA TRP A 36 4.44 -11.62 -4.97
C TRP A 36 2.92 -11.79 -4.90
N ALA A 37 2.27 -11.10 -3.96
CA ALA A 37 0.84 -10.92 -3.96
C ALA A 37 0.44 -9.90 -5.03
N ARG A 38 -0.43 -10.31 -5.97
CA ARG A 38 -1.07 -9.41 -6.94
C ARG A 38 -2.40 -8.93 -6.36
N VAL A 39 -2.52 -7.63 -6.14
CA VAL A 39 -3.68 -7.00 -5.49
C VAL A 39 -4.24 -5.90 -6.38
N PRO A 40 -5.52 -5.94 -6.77
CA PRO A 40 -6.17 -4.83 -7.48
C PRO A 40 -6.19 -3.58 -6.59
N ILE A 41 -5.93 -2.39 -7.16
CA ILE A 41 -5.91 -1.16 -6.36
C ILE A 41 -7.27 -0.85 -5.71
N THR A 42 -8.36 -1.28 -6.34
CA THR A 42 -9.74 -1.16 -5.81
C THR A 42 -10.00 -2.07 -4.62
N TYR A 43 -9.22 -3.15 -4.45
CA TYR A 43 -9.25 -3.93 -3.23
C TYR A 43 -8.79 -3.07 -2.05
N LEU A 44 -7.63 -2.42 -2.16
CA LEU A 44 -7.08 -1.58 -1.09
C LEU A 44 -7.80 -0.23 -0.94
N TYR A 45 -8.48 0.22 -1.98
CA TYR A 45 -9.23 1.47 -2.04
C TYR A 45 -10.62 1.21 -2.65
N PRO A 46 -11.59 0.70 -1.88
CA PRO A 46 -12.94 0.44 -2.40
C PRO A 46 -13.65 1.74 -2.82
N ASP A 47 -13.26 2.88 -2.25
CA ASP A 47 -13.81 4.21 -2.54
C ASP A 47 -13.52 4.74 -3.95
N ILE A 48 -12.58 4.12 -4.68
CA ILE A 48 -12.28 4.44 -6.08
C ILE A 48 -12.79 3.39 -7.07
N GLU A 49 -13.61 2.44 -6.62
CA GLU A 49 -14.27 1.50 -7.52
C GLU A 49 -15.16 2.28 -8.51
N GLY A 50 -14.91 2.09 -9.82
CA GLY A 50 -15.56 2.86 -10.90
C GLY A 50 -14.86 4.17 -11.30
N ALA A 51 -13.71 4.51 -10.69
CA ALA A 51 -12.88 5.61 -11.18
C ALA A 51 -12.25 5.30 -12.55
N ASP A 52 -11.91 6.36 -13.29
CA ASP A 52 -11.19 6.25 -14.57
C ASP A 52 -9.87 5.46 -14.42
N GLU A 53 -9.54 4.66 -15.44
CA GLU A 53 -8.38 3.78 -15.45
C GLU A 53 -7.09 4.57 -15.19
N LYS A 54 -6.95 5.77 -15.75
CA LYS A 54 -5.79 6.64 -15.52
C LYS A 54 -5.64 7.02 -14.04
N LYS A 55 -6.75 7.24 -13.35
CA LYS A 55 -6.77 7.57 -11.91
C LYS A 55 -6.37 6.34 -11.09
N LEU A 56 -6.88 5.16 -11.44
CA LEU A 56 -6.50 3.89 -10.80
C LEU A 56 -5.01 3.58 -10.96
N VAL A 57 -4.48 3.68 -12.19
CA VAL A 57 -3.05 3.48 -12.49
C VAL A 57 -2.18 4.46 -11.71
N THR A 58 -2.57 5.74 -11.65
CA THR A 58 -1.84 6.77 -10.91
C THR A 58 -1.83 6.47 -9.41
N LYS A 59 -2.99 6.08 -8.85
CA LYS A 59 -3.11 5.69 -7.44
C LYS A 59 -2.24 4.48 -7.13
N CYS A 60 -2.23 3.48 -8.01
CA CYS A 60 -1.42 2.29 -7.86
C CYS A 60 0.09 2.60 -7.85
N ARG A 61 0.56 3.46 -8.76
CA ARG A 61 1.96 3.93 -8.79
C ARG A 61 2.35 4.69 -7.52
N ASN A 62 1.46 5.57 -7.05
CA ASN A 62 1.67 6.32 -5.82
C ASN A 62 1.72 5.42 -4.59
N LEU A 63 0.80 4.45 -4.49
CA LEU A 63 0.82 3.46 -3.39
C LEU A 63 2.14 2.68 -3.38
N ALA A 64 2.59 2.17 -4.53
CA ALA A 64 3.86 1.46 -4.63
C ALA A 64 5.07 2.35 -4.26
N GLY A 65 5.01 3.65 -4.53
CA GLY A 65 6.02 4.61 -4.06
C GLY A 65 5.99 4.82 -2.54
N ASN A 66 4.79 4.93 -1.97
CA ASN A 66 4.61 5.14 -0.54
C ASN A 66 4.99 3.91 0.30
N ILE A 67 4.68 2.70 -0.18
CA ILE A 67 5.12 1.45 0.46
C ILE A 67 6.64 1.37 0.46
N ARG A 68 7.31 1.66 -0.67
CA ARG A 68 8.78 1.66 -0.76
C ARG A 68 9.47 2.73 0.09
N THR A 69 8.74 3.71 0.60
CA THR A 69 9.25 4.77 1.47
C THR A 69 8.72 4.64 2.90
N ASP A 70 8.20 3.46 3.26
CA ASP A 70 7.74 3.11 4.60
C ASP A 70 6.62 4.03 5.15
N LYS A 71 5.83 4.62 4.26
CA LYS A 71 4.75 5.56 4.62
C LYS A 71 3.39 4.90 4.84
N ILE A 72 3.25 3.61 4.57
CA ILE A 72 1.98 2.88 4.60
C ILE A 72 2.04 1.76 5.62
N ALA A 73 1.21 1.86 6.65
CA ALA A 73 0.96 0.75 7.55
C ALA A 73 -0.04 -0.25 6.90
N PRO A 74 0.07 -1.56 7.19
CA PRO A 74 1.07 -2.20 8.06
C PRO A 74 2.42 -2.50 7.36
N PHE A 75 2.56 -2.24 6.06
CA PHE A 75 3.74 -2.61 5.27
C PHE A 75 5.06 -2.00 5.75
N ASN A 76 5.01 -0.85 6.44
CA ASN A 76 6.19 -0.18 7.02
C ASN A 76 6.82 -0.90 8.22
N GLN A 77 6.15 -1.94 8.74
CA GLN A 77 6.68 -2.77 9.83
C GLN A 77 7.63 -3.86 9.32
N TYR A 78 7.65 -4.09 8.00
CA TYR A 78 8.39 -5.17 7.37
C TYR A 78 9.27 -4.65 6.22
N LYS A 79 10.26 -5.45 5.83
CA LYS A 79 11.00 -5.18 4.59
C LYS A 79 10.12 -5.52 3.40
N THR A 80 9.35 -4.54 2.95
CA THR A 80 8.34 -4.71 1.90
C THR A 80 8.85 -4.19 0.56
N GLU A 81 8.65 -4.97 -0.50
CA GLU A 81 8.83 -4.51 -1.87
C GLU A 81 7.47 -4.34 -2.54
N ALA A 82 7.32 -3.25 -3.31
CA ALA A 82 6.10 -2.97 -4.05
C ALA A 82 6.38 -2.53 -5.49
N ARG A 83 5.57 -3.01 -6.44
CA ARG A 83 5.60 -2.65 -7.87
C ARG A 83 4.19 -2.43 -8.38
N ALA A 84 4.00 -1.41 -9.23
CA ALA A 84 2.74 -1.18 -9.92
C ALA A 84 2.80 -1.70 -11.37
N ARG A 85 1.74 -2.35 -11.83
CA ARG A 85 1.52 -2.75 -13.22
C ARG A 85 0.03 -2.57 -13.57
N GLY A 86 -0.27 -1.59 -14.41
CA GLY A 86 -1.65 -1.22 -14.70
C GLY A 86 -2.39 -0.78 -13.43
N THR A 87 -3.55 -1.38 -13.19
CA THR A 87 -4.41 -1.16 -12.02
C THR A 87 -4.10 -2.10 -10.85
N ASP A 88 -3.10 -2.96 -10.99
CA ASP A 88 -2.68 -3.92 -9.97
C ASP A 88 -1.37 -3.50 -9.29
N ILE A 89 -1.33 -3.69 -7.97
CA ILE A 89 -0.13 -3.59 -7.16
C ILE A 89 0.40 -4.99 -6.82
N TYR A 90 1.70 -5.16 -6.96
CA TYR A 90 2.43 -6.37 -6.63
C TYR A 90 3.20 -6.06 -5.36
N ILE A 91 2.93 -6.80 -4.29
CA ILE A 91 3.53 -6.60 -2.96
C ILE A 91 4.20 -7.91 -2.55
N ARG A 92 5.39 -7.82 -1.96
CA ARG A 92 6.01 -8.95 -1.27
C ARG A 92 6.68 -8.50 0.01
N ILE A 93 6.63 -9.33 1.03
CA ILE A 93 7.39 -9.12 2.27
C ILE A 93 8.61 -10.03 2.26
N VAL A 94 9.79 -9.42 2.38
CA VAL A 94 11.08 -10.11 2.38
C VAL A 94 11.52 -10.29 3.83
N LEU A 95 11.13 -11.42 4.43
CA LEU A 95 11.59 -11.79 5.77
C LEU A 95 13.03 -12.28 5.73
N THR A 96 13.86 -11.84 6.68
CA THR A 96 15.20 -12.41 6.89
C THR A 96 15.11 -13.83 7.46
N GLN A 97 16.15 -14.64 7.30
CA GLN A 97 16.17 -16.01 7.86
C GLN A 97 15.96 -16.03 9.39
N ARG A 98 16.41 -14.99 10.10
CA ARG A 98 16.19 -14.85 11.54
C ARG A 98 14.72 -14.63 11.87
N GLN A 99 14.06 -13.68 11.19
CA GLN A 99 12.64 -13.40 11.36
C GLN A 99 11.75 -14.59 10.96
N ARG A 100 12.18 -15.39 9.98
CA ARG A 100 11.48 -16.63 9.63
C ARG A 100 11.49 -17.66 10.76
N ARG A 101 12.58 -17.78 11.52
CA ARG A 101 12.65 -18.71 12.67
C ARG A 101 11.74 -18.27 13.81
N GLU A 102 11.69 -16.97 14.08
CA GLU A 102 10.83 -16.38 15.13
C GLU A 102 9.31 -16.52 14.84
N LEU A 103 8.91 -16.86 13.61
CA LEU A 103 7.51 -17.10 13.21
C LEU A 103 7.10 -18.58 13.20
N THR A 104 8.07 -19.52 13.23
CA THR A 104 7.80 -20.97 13.19
C THR A 104 7.90 -21.62 14.59
N GLU A 105 8.43 -20.91 15.59
CA GLU A 105 8.46 -21.31 17.00
C GLU A 105 7.22 -20.80 17.77
#